data_AF-A0A7S4S794-F1
#
_entry.id   AF-A0A7S4S794-F1
#
_cell.length_a   1.000
_cell.length_b   1.000
_cell.length_c   1.000
_cell.angle_alpha   90.00
_cell.angle_beta   90.00
_cell.angle_gamma   90.00
#
_symmetry.space_group_name_H-M   'P 1'
#
loop_
_entity.id
_entity.type
_entity.pdbx_description
1 polymer ?
#
loop_
_entity_poly.entity_id
_entity_poly.type
_entity_poly.pdbx_seq_one_letter_code
_entity_poly.pdbx_strand_id
1 'polypeptide(L)'
;QKNTKFFNTITTLYYCAMLSLFLHSSSYHCRSFSTLVMPTRRQYVQKRLLLTRQHQWDPYATASLSWQRVSSCHLMSTATTDTNTDNNSDNMKNDNSTRQQKEKQLKKATRLSLAPMMEYTDRHFRHVVRMISSNTLLYTEMVAANTLSYERANNIAKQKEQGGDGDDYDMSYLRRYLAQGMTDPLEGPSVLQLGGSDPTQMDLACRAVMDLTKNSYCDYTALNLNCGCPSPKVAGKGCFGAALMDDPILVKNVVEAMYEGSDQTMPITVKCRIGTDSGYTFTRNEYDAIDEQEEYSKLCNFIETVASSGIVTDFQIHARIAVLGKSFSPADNRKVPPLKYDFVRKLVNEYPEFTFSLNGGIGTLEDAKRELDDCPGLAGIMIGRAWTSDPWSFAMTDEIIYGEDESSSTLMKPRNRLELLQEYGKHADSEEETYDPLKIRRFITKAVCGLFTGEPNAKKYRIALDDIGGMPKKLAKEGKSWKDQPPISELILDAATKYLSEEVLYRTPKESYEMLLSEADRRLMKQ
;
A
#
# COMPACT_ATOMS: atom_id res chain seq x y z
N GLN A 1 -43.96 49.74 -30.23
CA GLN A 1 -45.31 49.16 -30.01
C GLN A 1 -45.39 48.79 -28.53
N LYS A 2 -45.87 49.67 -27.65
CA LYS A 2 -47.27 49.73 -27.15
C LYS A 2 -47.91 48.35 -26.89
N ASN A 3 -48.34 48.18 -25.64
CA ASN A 3 -49.33 47.25 -25.10
C ASN A 3 -48.93 45.79 -24.83
N THR A 4 -48.55 45.53 -23.58
CA THR A 4 -49.34 44.62 -22.73
C THR A 4 -49.32 45.12 -21.28
N LYS A 5 -50.42 45.75 -20.88
CA LYS A 5 -50.79 46.13 -19.52
C LYS A 5 -51.51 44.94 -18.87
N PHE A 6 -51.47 44.92 -17.53
CA PHE A 6 -52.55 44.43 -16.65
C PHE A 6 -52.84 42.92 -16.67
N PHE A 7 -52.30 42.20 -15.68
CA PHE A 7 -53.12 41.49 -14.67
C PHE A 7 -52.25 41.18 -13.44
N ASN A 8 -52.46 41.98 -12.39
CA ASN A 8 -52.40 41.69 -10.94
C ASN A 8 -51.15 40.99 -10.39
N THR A 9 -50.26 41.61 -9.60
CA THR A 9 -50.49 42.38 -8.36
C THR A 9 -51.44 41.72 -7.35
N ILE A 10 -51.51 40.38 -7.31
CA ILE A 10 -52.07 39.61 -6.18
C ILE A 10 -51.35 38.26 -6.13
N THR A 11 -50.07 38.22 -5.71
CA THR A 11 -49.41 36.93 -5.41
C THR A 11 -48.19 37.02 -4.48
N THR A 12 -47.83 38.20 -3.98
CA THR A 12 -46.62 38.36 -3.13
C THR A 12 -46.94 38.89 -1.73
N LEU A 13 -48.23 38.95 -1.35
CA LEU A 13 -48.68 39.39 -0.01
C LEU A 13 -49.53 38.36 0.75
N TYR A 14 -49.55 37.11 0.30
CA TYR A 14 -50.33 36.02 0.93
C TYR A 14 -49.48 34.87 1.51
N TYR A 15 -48.14 34.93 1.43
CA TYR A 15 -47.27 33.85 1.93
C TYR A 15 -46.50 34.17 3.22
N CYS A 16 -46.65 35.37 3.79
CA CYS A 16 -45.98 35.77 5.05
C CYS A 16 -46.91 35.96 6.25
N ALA A 17 -48.19 35.55 6.15
CA ALA A 17 -49.18 35.73 7.24
C ALA A 17 -49.89 34.43 7.67
N MET A 18 -49.31 33.27 7.37
CA MET A 18 -49.79 31.94 7.81
C MET A 18 -48.69 31.16 8.55
N LEU A 19 -47.98 31.83 9.46
CA LEU A 19 -46.95 31.21 10.31
C LEU A 19 -46.90 31.76 11.74
N SER A 20 -48.00 32.37 12.21
CA SER A 20 -48.04 33.03 13.54
C SER A 20 -49.26 32.68 14.40
N LEU A 21 -50.02 31.63 14.07
CA LEU A 21 -51.23 31.24 14.80
C LEU A 21 -51.38 29.72 14.90
N PHE A 22 -50.41 29.05 15.52
CA PHE A 22 -50.59 27.71 16.11
C PHE A 22 -49.64 27.55 17.33
N LEU A 23 -49.74 28.49 18.26
CA LEU A 23 -49.26 28.34 19.63
C LEU A 23 -50.43 28.70 20.54
N HIS A 24 -50.78 27.79 21.44
CA HIS A 24 -51.86 27.80 22.45
C HIS A 24 -53.11 26.96 22.13
N SER A 25 -52.99 25.66 22.37
CA SER A 25 -54.01 24.95 23.17
C SER A 25 -53.37 23.76 23.87
N SER A 26 -53.20 23.90 25.18
CA SER A 26 -52.74 22.85 26.07
C SER A 26 -53.87 21.87 26.39
N SER A 27 -53.43 20.63 26.66
CA SER A 27 -54.09 19.62 27.50
C SER A 27 -55.22 18.82 26.85
N TYR A 28 -54.98 17.53 26.61
CA TYR A 28 -55.63 16.39 27.31
C TYR A 28 -55.12 15.04 26.73
N HIS A 29 -54.44 14.26 27.58
CA HIS A 29 -54.35 12.78 27.63
C HIS A 29 -54.19 11.94 26.34
N CYS A 30 -53.06 11.23 26.17
CA CYS A 30 -52.98 9.76 26.32
C CYS A 30 -51.55 9.18 26.12
N ARG A 31 -51.05 8.51 27.16
CA ARG A 31 -50.24 7.27 27.25
C ARG A 31 -49.18 6.92 26.16
N SER A 32 -47.95 6.72 26.69
CA SER A 32 -47.01 5.62 26.40
C SER A 32 -46.39 5.51 25.01
N PHE A 33 -45.15 6.01 24.84
CA PHE A 33 -44.14 5.34 24.03
C PHE A 33 -42.75 5.55 24.64
N SER A 34 -42.13 4.43 25.00
CA SER A 34 -40.77 4.34 25.51
C SER A 34 -39.76 4.79 24.45
N THR A 35 -38.74 5.50 24.92
CA THR A 35 -37.43 5.76 24.30
C THR A 35 -37.09 4.89 23.09
N LEU A 36 -37.21 5.46 21.88
CA LEU A 36 -36.47 4.99 20.72
C LEU A 36 -35.00 5.35 20.94
N VAL A 37 -34.20 4.37 21.33
CA VAL A 37 -32.74 4.46 21.29
C VAL A 37 -32.34 4.57 19.82
N MET A 38 -31.81 5.73 19.42
CA MET A 38 -31.10 5.88 18.14
C MET A 38 -29.94 4.87 18.14
N PRO A 39 -29.80 4.00 17.12
CA PRO A 39 -28.71 3.05 17.07
C PRO A 39 -27.38 3.80 17.03
N THR A 40 -26.45 3.45 17.92
CA THR A 40 -25.08 3.99 17.92
C THR A 40 -24.42 3.76 16.55
N ARG A 41 -23.56 4.68 16.09
CA ARG A 41 -22.81 4.60 14.80
C ARG A 41 -22.22 3.21 14.51
N ARG A 42 -21.75 2.52 15.56
CA ARG A 42 -21.28 1.12 15.58
C ARG A 42 -22.27 0.07 15.05
N GLN A 43 -23.56 0.22 15.37
CA GLN A 43 -24.62 -0.71 14.93
C GLN A 43 -24.98 -0.52 13.46
N TYR A 44 -24.78 0.67 12.89
CA TYR A 44 -25.12 0.95 11.48
C TYR A 44 -24.10 0.31 10.52
N VAL A 45 -22.80 0.40 10.85
CA VAL A 45 -21.72 -0.23 10.07
C VAL A 45 -21.80 -1.76 10.15
N GLN A 46 -21.98 -2.32 11.36
CA GLN A 46 -22.19 -3.78 11.51
C GLN A 46 -23.41 -4.30 10.75
N LYS A 47 -24.54 -3.58 10.75
CA LYS A 47 -25.73 -3.99 9.98
C LYS A 47 -25.49 -4.00 8.48
N ARG A 48 -24.75 -3.03 7.93
CA ARG A 48 -24.40 -3.01 6.50
C ARG A 48 -23.46 -4.16 6.11
N LEU A 49 -22.44 -4.43 6.90
CA LEU A 49 -21.50 -5.54 6.66
C LEU A 49 -22.18 -6.93 6.78
N LEU A 50 -23.16 -7.07 7.67
CA LEU A 50 -23.96 -8.31 7.80
C LEU A 50 -24.95 -8.48 6.64
N LEU A 51 -25.55 -7.39 6.14
CA LEU A 51 -26.50 -7.43 5.03
C LEU A 51 -25.84 -7.75 3.68
N THR A 52 -24.60 -7.30 3.43
CA THR A 52 -23.86 -7.68 2.22
C THR A 52 -23.38 -9.13 2.22
N ARG A 53 -23.15 -9.75 3.39
CA ARG A 53 -22.88 -11.19 3.48
C ARG A 53 -24.11 -12.09 3.27
N GLN A 54 -25.34 -11.55 3.37
CA GLN A 54 -26.58 -12.33 3.27
C GLN A 54 -27.23 -12.39 1.89
N HIS A 55 -26.68 -11.71 0.87
CA HIS A 55 -27.16 -11.84 -0.51
C HIS A 55 -26.46 -12.98 -1.26
N GLN A 56 -26.63 -14.20 -0.76
CA GLN A 56 -26.65 -15.42 -1.59
C GLN A 56 -28.01 -16.07 -1.34
N TRP A 57 -28.97 -15.81 -2.23
CA TRP A 57 -30.29 -16.44 -2.22
C TRP A 57 -30.32 -17.52 -3.30
N ASP A 58 -30.42 -18.78 -2.85
CA ASP A 58 -30.66 -19.97 -3.66
C ASP A 58 -32.19 -20.21 -3.76
N PRO A 59 -32.79 -20.25 -4.97
CA PRO A 59 -34.24 -20.34 -5.13
C PRO A 59 -34.80 -21.78 -5.17
N TYR A 60 -34.15 -22.78 -4.58
CA TYR A 60 -34.72 -24.14 -4.48
C TYR A 60 -34.52 -24.79 -3.11
N ALA A 61 -35.41 -24.48 -2.16
CA ALA A 61 -35.53 -25.28 -0.94
C ALA A 61 -37.00 -25.49 -0.57
N THR A 62 -37.59 -26.57 -1.08
CA THR A 62 -38.80 -27.18 -0.51
C THR A 62 -38.43 -28.36 0.37
N ALA A 63 -38.98 -28.36 1.58
CA ALA A 63 -38.79 -29.33 2.64
C ALA A 63 -39.26 -30.76 2.28
N SER A 64 -38.61 -31.79 2.84
CA SER A 64 -39.29 -32.90 3.54
C SER A 64 -38.31 -33.79 4.33
N LEU A 65 -38.88 -34.44 5.34
CA LEU A 65 -38.26 -35.16 6.44
C LEU A 65 -37.81 -36.60 6.10
N SER A 66 -36.77 -37.04 6.83
CA SER A 66 -36.44 -38.39 7.35
C SER A 66 -36.84 -39.66 6.57
N TRP A 67 -35.91 -40.63 6.41
CA TRP A 67 -36.06 -42.05 6.79
C TRP A 67 -34.71 -42.80 6.66
N GLN A 68 -34.66 -43.99 7.25
CA GLN A 68 -33.50 -44.73 7.77
C GLN A 68 -32.78 -45.69 6.79
N ARG A 69 -31.52 -46.00 7.14
CA ARG A 69 -30.84 -47.34 7.21
C ARG A 69 -30.63 -48.27 5.98
N VAL A 70 -29.33 -48.58 5.79
CA VAL A 70 -28.59 -49.85 5.48
C VAL A 70 -28.88 -50.64 4.19
N SER A 71 -27.83 -50.83 3.35
CA SER A 71 -27.20 -52.14 2.95
C SER A 71 -26.64 -52.19 1.52
N SER A 72 -25.33 -52.47 1.45
CA SER A 72 -24.65 -53.52 0.65
C SER A 72 -24.59 -53.55 -0.90
N CYS A 73 -23.34 -53.74 -1.35
CA CYS A 73 -22.83 -54.54 -2.49
C CYS A 73 -22.91 -54.05 -3.95
N HIS A 74 -21.71 -53.76 -4.48
CA HIS A 74 -21.11 -54.10 -5.78
C HIS A 74 -22.02 -54.58 -6.94
N LEU A 75 -21.93 -53.88 -8.07
CA LEU A 75 -21.79 -54.47 -9.41
C LEU A 75 -21.26 -53.42 -10.41
N MET A 76 -20.30 -53.83 -11.23
CA MET A 76 -19.70 -53.04 -12.32
C MET A 76 -20.69 -52.87 -13.48
N SER A 77 -20.68 -51.70 -14.11
CA SER A 77 -21.07 -51.54 -15.52
C SER A 77 -20.36 -50.34 -16.13
N THR A 78 -19.75 -50.59 -17.28
CA THR A 78 -19.07 -49.65 -18.19
C THR A 78 -20.08 -48.81 -18.98
N ALA A 79 -19.90 -47.49 -19.08
CA ALA A 79 -20.19 -46.71 -20.29
C ALA A 79 -19.90 -45.21 -20.10
N THR A 80 -18.95 -44.72 -20.91
CA THR A 80 -18.93 -43.42 -21.63
C THR A 80 -19.33 -42.14 -20.91
N THR A 81 -18.28 -41.35 -20.61
CA THR A 81 -18.16 -39.89 -20.71
C THR A 81 -19.39 -39.10 -21.13
N ASP A 82 -19.92 -38.33 -20.19
CA ASP A 82 -20.44 -36.97 -20.40
C ASP A 82 -20.24 -36.19 -19.10
N THR A 83 -19.06 -35.57 -18.93
CA THR A 83 -18.78 -34.61 -17.84
C THR A 83 -18.76 -33.23 -18.44
N ASN A 84 -19.90 -32.55 -18.42
CA ASN A 84 -19.95 -31.14 -18.74
C ASN A 84 -20.95 -30.42 -17.83
N THR A 85 -20.64 -30.37 -16.54
CA THR A 85 -21.09 -29.38 -15.55
C THR A 85 -20.47 -29.77 -14.22
N ASP A 86 -19.47 -29.00 -13.75
CA ASP A 86 -19.12 -28.80 -12.32
C ASP A 86 -17.80 -28.03 -12.07
N ASN A 87 -17.14 -27.48 -13.10
CA ASN A 87 -15.88 -26.73 -12.93
C ASN A 87 -15.99 -25.38 -12.18
N ASN A 88 -17.20 -24.83 -11.97
CA ASN A 88 -17.33 -23.53 -11.30
C ASN A 88 -17.26 -23.61 -9.77
N SER A 89 -17.66 -24.73 -9.16
CA SER A 89 -17.70 -24.83 -7.69
C SER A 89 -16.33 -25.11 -7.07
N ASP A 90 -15.45 -25.82 -7.79
CA ASP A 90 -14.09 -26.13 -7.34
C ASP A 90 -13.13 -24.96 -7.55
N ASN A 91 -13.27 -24.19 -8.66
CA ASN A 91 -12.50 -22.96 -8.87
C ASN A 91 -12.81 -21.89 -7.80
N MET A 92 -14.09 -21.64 -7.50
CA MET A 92 -14.47 -20.67 -6.45
C MET A 92 -13.98 -21.04 -5.05
N LYS A 93 -13.85 -22.34 -4.73
CA LYS A 93 -13.26 -22.79 -3.45
C LYS A 93 -11.75 -22.56 -3.41
N ASN A 94 -11.06 -22.79 -4.53
CA ASN A 94 -9.62 -22.59 -4.64
C ASN A 94 -9.24 -21.08 -4.60
N ASP A 95 -10.02 -20.23 -5.25
CA ASP A 95 -9.80 -18.78 -5.30
C ASP A 95 -10.00 -18.13 -3.93
N ASN A 96 -11.06 -18.52 -3.21
CA ASN A 96 -11.28 -18.09 -1.82
C ASN A 96 -10.15 -18.55 -0.88
N SER A 97 -9.59 -19.74 -1.12
CA SER A 97 -8.45 -20.23 -0.34
C SER A 97 -7.18 -19.40 -0.57
N THR A 98 -6.94 -18.96 -1.81
CA THR A 98 -5.78 -18.14 -2.19
C THR A 98 -5.85 -16.76 -1.54
N ARG A 99 -7.01 -16.10 -1.59
CA ARG A 99 -7.21 -14.80 -0.95
C ARG A 99 -6.98 -14.88 0.56
N GLN A 100 -7.57 -15.86 1.23
CA GLN A 100 -7.40 -16.04 2.68
C GLN A 100 -5.94 -16.28 3.09
N GLN A 101 -5.17 -17.00 2.27
CA GLN A 101 -3.73 -17.17 2.49
C GLN A 101 -2.98 -15.85 2.38
N LYS A 102 -3.26 -15.05 1.35
CA LYS A 102 -2.68 -13.71 1.18
C LYS A 102 -3.07 -12.76 2.31
N GLU A 103 -4.32 -12.76 2.76
CA GLU A 103 -4.77 -11.97 3.92
C GLU A 103 -4.03 -12.37 5.21
N LYS A 104 -3.83 -13.68 5.44
CA LYS A 104 -3.06 -14.17 6.59
C LYS A 104 -1.60 -13.72 6.52
N GLN A 105 -0.98 -13.80 5.34
CA GLN A 105 0.39 -13.34 5.12
C GLN A 105 0.52 -11.83 5.34
N LEU A 106 -0.41 -11.05 4.79
CA LEU A 106 -0.49 -9.59 4.97
C LEU A 106 -0.57 -9.24 6.45
N LYS A 107 -1.47 -9.88 7.19
CA LYS A 107 -1.69 -9.62 8.62
C LYS A 107 -0.44 -9.92 9.46
N LYS A 108 0.30 -10.99 9.15
CA LYS A 108 1.58 -11.30 9.82
C LYS A 108 2.62 -10.21 9.52
N ALA A 109 2.80 -9.88 8.24
CA ALA A 109 3.88 -8.99 7.79
C ALA A 109 3.68 -7.52 8.16
N THR A 110 2.42 -7.06 8.30
CA THR A 110 2.08 -5.63 8.47
C THR A 110 2.70 -4.95 9.70
N ARG A 111 3.15 -5.70 10.73
CA ARG A 111 3.75 -5.15 11.96
C ARG A 111 4.80 -4.06 11.70
N LEU A 112 5.66 -4.26 10.71
CA LEU A 112 6.52 -3.23 10.15
C LEU A 112 6.45 -3.26 8.62
N SER A 113 6.37 -2.09 8.00
CA SER A 113 6.37 -1.95 6.54
C SER A 113 7.31 -0.88 6.04
N LEU A 114 7.94 -1.17 4.90
CA LEU A 114 8.65 -0.19 4.07
C LEU A 114 7.62 0.60 3.27
N ALA A 115 7.59 1.93 3.42
CA ALA A 115 6.63 2.79 2.73
C ALA A 115 6.92 2.89 1.22
N PRO A 116 5.89 3.03 0.37
CA PRO A 116 6.07 3.26 -1.06
C PRO A 116 6.72 4.63 -1.30
N MET A 117 7.87 4.66 -1.97
CA MET A 117 8.62 5.88 -2.25
C MET A 117 9.19 5.88 -3.67
N MET A 118 8.64 6.75 -4.52
CA MET A 118 9.14 6.99 -5.88
C MET A 118 10.66 7.22 -5.90
N GLU A 119 11.35 6.52 -6.77
CA GLU A 119 12.79 6.45 -6.98
C GLU A 119 13.61 5.86 -5.82
N TYR A 120 12.98 5.30 -4.79
CA TYR A 120 13.70 4.70 -3.66
C TYR A 120 13.32 3.24 -3.40
N THR A 121 12.04 2.90 -3.43
CA THR A 121 11.58 1.51 -3.17
C THR A 121 11.42 0.71 -4.45
N ASP A 122 12.41 0.82 -5.32
CA ASP A 122 12.55 -0.06 -6.48
C ASP A 122 12.88 -1.49 -6.03
N ARG A 123 12.88 -2.46 -6.96
CA ARG A 123 13.11 -3.87 -6.63
C ARG A 123 14.50 -4.12 -6.03
N HIS A 124 15.50 -3.31 -6.37
CA HIS A 124 16.86 -3.49 -5.88
C HIS A 124 16.96 -3.10 -4.41
N PHE A 125 16.34 -1.98 -4.03
CA PHE A 125 16.28 -1.58 -2.62
C PHE A 125 15.39 -2.53 -1.80
N ARG A 126 14.27 -2.99 -2.36
CA ARG A 126 13.42 -3.99 -1.68
C ARG A 126 14.17 -5.31 -1.45
N HIS A 127 15.04 -5.72 -2.37
CA HIS A 127 15.91 -6.88 -2.17
C HIS A 127 16.90 -6.66 -1.01
N VAL A 128 17.50 -5.47 -0.89
CA VAL A 128 18.33 -5.11 0.29
C VAL A 128 17.51 -5.20 1.58
N VAL A 129 16.31 -4.63 1.62
CA VAL A 129 15.45 -4.69 2.81
C VAL A 129 15.05 -6.12 3.16
N ARG A 130 14.82 -6.99 2.17
CA ARG A 130 14.52 -8.41 2.41
C ARG A 130 15.69 -9.16 3.05
N MET A 131 16.93 -8.84 2.70
CA MET A 131 18.12 -9.40 3.38
C MET A 131 18.27 -8.89 4.82
N ILE A 132 17.79 -7.69 5.11
CA ILE A 132 17.81 -7.09 6.45
C ILE A 132 16.69 -7.64 7.33
N SER A 133 15.50 -7.87 6.76
CA SER A 133 14.33 -8.42 7.47
C SER A 133 13.54 -9.38 6.59
N SER A 134 13.33 -10.59 7.09
CA SER A 134 12.56 -11.65 6.43
C SER A 134 11.05 -11.44 6.51
N ASN A 135 10.58 -10.58 7.42
CA ASN A 135 9.15 -10.38 7.68
C ASN A 135 8.59 -9.01 7.27
N THR A 136 9.45 -7.99 7.15
CA THR A 136 8.99 -6.63 6.80
C THR A 136 8.16 -6.66 5.51
N LEU A 137 6.99 -6.02 5.56
CA LEU A 137 6.11 -5.87 4.41
C LEU A 137 6.65 -4.79 3.46
N LEU A 138 6.94 -5.17 2.22
CA LEU A 138 7.60 -4.28 1.26
C LEU A 138 6.58 -3.63 0.32
N TYR A 139 6.54 -2.31 0.24
CA TYR A 139 5.74 -1.64 -0.79
C TYR A 139 6.58 -1.25 -1.99
N THR A 140 6.03 -1.44 -3.18
CA THR A 140 6.62 -0.94 -4.43
C THR A 140 6.63 0.58 -4.48
N GLU A 141 7.32 1.13 -5.48
CA GLU A 141 6.95 2.47 -5.97
C GLU A 141 5.48 2.49 -6.45
N MET A 142 4.88 3.67 -6.46
CA MET A 142 3.54 3.84 -7.01
C MET A 142 3.58 3.72 -8.53
N VAL A 143 2.81 2.79 -9.08
CA VAL A 143 2.64 2.59 -10.53
C VAL A 143 1.32 3.19 -10.98
N ALA A 144 1.32 3.98 -12.04
CA ALA A 144 0.11 4.61 -12.53
C ALA A 144 -0.77 3.61 -13.31
N ALA A 145 -2.03 3.49 -12.93
CA ALA A 145 -2.98 2.53 -13.52
C ALA A 145 -3.13 2.74 -15.03
N ASN A 146 -3.12 4.00 -15.49
CA ASN A 146 -3.20 4.35 -16.91
C ASN A 146 -2.07 3.73 -17.75
N THR A 147 -0.87 3.57 -17.17
CA THR A 147 0.28 2.98 -17.85
C THR A 147 0.04 1.49 -18.05
N LEU A 148 -0.38 0.81 -16.98
CA LEU A 148 -0.65 -0.63 -17.03
C LEU A 148 -1.82 -0.95 -17.96
N SER A 149 -2.91 -0.18 -17.87
CA SER A 149 -4.08 -0.38 -18.72
C SER A 149 -3.79 -0.15 -20.19
N TYR A 150 -3.00 0.89 -20.52
CA TYR A 150 -2.61 1.21 -21.90
C TYR A 150 -1.74 0.13 -22.51
N GLU A 151 -0.70 -0.31 -21.79
CA GLU A 151 0.22 -1.35 -22.27
C GLU A 151 -0.52 -2.68 -22.49
N ARG A 152 -1.35 -3.10 -21.53
CA ARG A 152 -2.18 -4.29 -21.67
C ARG A 152 -3.08 -4.21 -22.91
N ALA A 153 -3.83 -3.11 -23.07
CA ALA A 153 -4.76 -2.95 -24.17
C ALA A 153 -4.06 -2.96 -25.54
N ASN A 154 -2.93 -2.26 -25.68
CA ASN A 154 -2.19 -2.20 -26.93
C ASN A 154 -1.58 -3.54 -27.32
N ASN A 155 -1.05 -4.29 -26.36
CA ASN A 155 -0.40 -5.55 -26.65
C ASN A 155 -1.42 -6.63 -27.04
N ILE A 156 -2.59 -6.64 -26.39
CA ILE A 156 -3.72 -7.47 -26.82
C ILE A 156 -4.20 -7.09 -28.23
N ALA A 157 -4.29 -5.79 -28.54
CA ALA A 157 -4.69 -5.34 -29.88
C ALA A 157 -3.71 -5.79 -30.97
N LYS A 158 -2.40 -5.62 -30.75
CA LYS A 158 -1.34 -6.08 -31.67
C LYS A 158 -1.37 -7.60 -31.88
N GLN A 159 -1.60 -8.36 -30.83
CA GLN A 159 -1.73 -9.82 -30.89
C GLN A 159 -2.91 -10.27 -31.77
N LYS A 160 -4.08 -9.64 -31.59
CA LYS A 160 -5.26 -9.92 -32.40
C LYS A 160 -5.04 -9.59 -33.88
N GLU A 161 -4.35 -8.49 -34.18
CA GLU A 161 -3.95 -8.16 -35.56
C GLU A 161 -3.01 -9.21 -36.18
N GLN A 162 -2.23 -9.91 -35.36
CA GLN A 162 -1.31 -10.97 -35.78
C GLN A 162 -1.95 -12.37 -35.78
N GLY A 163 -3.25 -12.48 -35.53
CA GLY A 163 -3.99 -13.76 -35.50
C GLY A 163 -3.83 -14.57 -34.22
N GLY A 164 -3.28 -13.98 -33.15
CA GLY A 164 -3.26 -14.57 -31.81
C GLY A 164 -4.63 -14.51 -31.12
N ASP A 165 -4.83 -15.36 -30.11
CA ASP A 165 -6.05 -15.41 -29.29
C ASP A 165 -6.17 -14.23 -28.32
N GLY A 166 -5.06 -13.53 -28.05
CA GLY A 166 -4.99 -12.36 -27.17
C GLY A 166 -4.65 -12.69 -25.72
N ASP A 167 -4.38 -13.95 -25.39
CA ASP A 167 -4.11 -14.41 -24.02
C ASP A 167 -2.61 -14.48 -23.68
N ASP A 168 -1.72 -14.50 -24.69
CA ASP A 168 -0.26 -14.53 -24.51
C ASP A 168 0.39 -13.34 -25.24
N TYR A 169 0.61 -12.21 -24.55
CA TYR A 169 1.14 -10.98 -25.16
C TYR A 169 2.48 -10.53 -24.56
N ASP A 170 3.24 -9.70 -25.28
CA ASP A 170 4.57 -9.23 -24.81
C ASP A 170 4.44 -8.38 -23.53
N MET A 171 4.95 -8.91 -22.42
CA MET A 171 4.96 -8.27 -21.11
C MET A 171 6.28 -7.56 -20.77
N SER A 172 7.27 -7.56 -21.67
CA SER A 172 8.64 -7.11 -21.40
C SER A 172 8.70 -5.72 -20.79
N TYR A 173 7.89 -4.79 -21.29
CA TYR A 173 7.82 -3.43 -20.77
C TYR A 173 7.19 -3.36 -19.37
N LEU A 174 6.14 -4.15 -19.12
CA LEU A 174 5.47 -4.22 -17.82
C LEU A 174 6.34 -4.85 -16.73
N ARG A 175 7.19 -5.82 -17.09
CA ARG A 175 8.16 -6.43 -16.16
C ARG A 175 9.06 -5.39 -15.50
N ARG A 176 9.41 -4.31 -16.21
CA ARG A 176 10.21 -3.23 -15.64
C ARG A 176 9.55 -2.58 -14.41
N TYR A 177 8.22 -2.50 -14.41
CA TYR A 177 7.46 -1.84 -13.35
C TYR A 177 6.94 -2.82 -12.29
N LEU A 178 6.63 -4.04 -12.71
CA LEU A 178 5.85 -4.98 -11.91
C LEU A 178 6.59 -6.24 -11.52
N ALA A 179 7.69 -6.61 -12.18
CA ALA A 179 8.38 -7.84 -11.84
C ALA A 179 9.08 -7.74 -10.48
N GLN A 180 8.91 -8.76 -9.66
CA GLN A 180 9.74 -8.99 -8.49
C GLN A 180 11.08 -9.59 -8.95
N GLY A 181 12.14 -9.41 -8.14
CA GLY A 181 13.44 -10.00 -8.45
C GLY A 181 13.34 -11.53 -8.59
N MET A 182 14.03 -12.09 -9.59
CA MET A 182 14.04 -13.54 -9.86
C MET A 182 15.15 -14.28 -9.09
N THR A 183 15.95 -13.57 -8.30
CA THR A 183 17.06 -14.10 -7.51
C THR A 183 16.65 -14.34 -6.06
N ASP A 184 17.17 -15.41 -5.45
CA ASP A 184 16.98 -15.74 -4.04
C ASP A 184 17.79 -14.75 -3.15
N PRO A 185 17.23 -14.22 -2.04
CA PRO A 185 15.85 -14.41 -1.59
C PRO A 185 14.82 -13.71 -2.48
N LEU A 186 13.74 -14.43 -2.79
CA LEU A 186 12.55 -13.82 -3.38
C LEU A 186 12.05 -12.68 -2.49
N GLU A 187 11.39 -11.69 -3.09
CA GLU A 187 10.95 -10.46 -2.41
C GLU A 187 10.02 -10.73 -1.20
N GLY A 188 9.38 -11.90 -1.12
CA GLY A 188 8.54 -12.30 0.00
C GLY A 188 7.28 -11.42 0.11
N PRO A 189 6.72 -11.23 1.32
CA PRO A 189 5.50 -10.44 1.48
C PRO A 189 5.70 -9.00 1.01
N SER A 190 4.94 -8.62 -0.02
CA SER A 190 5.06 -7.33 -0.68
C SER A 190 3.74 -6.86 -1.27
N VAL A 191 3.63 -5.54 -1.47
CA VAL A 191 2.39 -4.86 -1.87
C VAL A 191 2.68 -3.96 -3.06
N LEU A 192 1.95 -4.19 -4.15
CA LEU A 192 1.97 -3.31 -5.31
C LEU A 192 1.06 -2.11 -5.05
N GLN A 193 1.63 -0.90 -5.06
CA GLN A 193 0.86 0.32 -4.96
C GLN A 193 0.49 0.88 -6.34
N LEU A 194 -0.81 1.06 -6.57
CA LEU A 194 -1.37 1.66 -7.77
C LEU A 194 -1.86 3.09 -7.51
N GLY A 195 -1.76 3.94 -8.54
CA GLY A 195 -2.30 5.29 -8.56
C GLY A 195 -3.22 5.50 -9.77
N GLY A 196 -4.46 5.91 -9.53
CA GLY A 196 -5.44 6.21 -10.57
C GLY A 196 -6.79 6.59 -9.97
N SER A 197 -7.64 7.21 -10.78
CA SER A 197 -8.97 7.68 -10.38
C SER A 197 -10.09 7.17 -11.28
N ASP A 198 -9.77 6.46 -12.37
CA ASP A 198 -10.74 5.90 -13.30
C ASP A 198 -10.94 4.41 -12.99
N PRO A 199 -12.14 3.97 -12.58
CA PRO A 199 -12.39 2.56 -12.24
C PRO A 199 -12.10 1.60 -13.38
N THR A 200 -12.42 1.96 -14.63
CA THR A 200 -12.19 1.10 -15.80
C THR A 200 -10.69 0.86 -16.03
N GLN A 201 -9.88 1.92 -15.98
CA GLN A 201 -8.43 1.81 -16.09
C GLN A 201 -7.84 1.02 -14.92
N MET A 202 -8.41 1.16 -13.72
CA MET A 202 -7.95 0.44 -12.55
C MET A 202 -8.23 -1.07 -12.62
N ASP A 203 -9.40 -1.48 -13.10
CA ASP A 203 -9.70 -2.89 -13.40
C ASP A 203 -8.68 -3.46 -14.39
N LEU A 204 -8.48 -2.78 -15.53
CA LEU A 204 -7.53 -3.21 -16.55
C LEU A 204 -6.08 -3.26 -16.05
N ALA A 205 -5.70 -2.34 -15.17
CA ALA A 205 -4.40 -2.34 -14.53
C ALA A 205 -4.22 -3.56 -13.62
N CYS A 206 -5.25 -3.91 -12.83
CA CYS A 206 -5.22 -5.10 -11.98
C CYS A 206 -5.18 -6.38 -12.83
N ARG A 207 -5.93 -6.44 -13.94
CA ARG A 207 -5.84 -7.56 -14.89
C ARG A 207 -4.43 -7.73 -15.46
N ALA A 208 -3.74 -6.64 -15.76
CA ALA A 208 -2.34 -6.70 -16.19
C ALA A 208 -1.49 -7.37 -15.11
N VAL A 209 -1.66 -6.99 -13.84
CA VAL A 209 -0.95 -7.62 -12.72
C VAL A 209 -1.27 -9.12 -12.64
N MET A 210 -2.54 -9.50 -12.78
CA MET A 210 -2.93 -10.92 -12.79
C MET A 210 -2.30 -11.69 -13.95
N ASP A 211 -2.18 -11.08 -15.15
CA ASP A 211 -1.49 -11.68 -16.29
C ASP A 211 0.00 -11.93 -15.97
N LEU A 212 0.70 -10.99 -15.32
CA LEU A 212 2.08 -11.20 -14.86
C LEU A 212 2.19 -12.28 -13.78
N THR A 213 1.23 -12.34 -12.86
CA THR A 213 1.21 -13.35 -11.79
C THR A 213 1.05 -14.76 -12.36
N LYS A 214 0.14 -14.95 -13.32
CA LYS A 214 -0.03 -16.23 -14.04
C LYS A 214 1.27 -16.67 -14.73
N ASN A 215 2.05 -15.72 -15.23
CA ASN A 215 3.34 -15.97 -15.87
C ASN A 215 4.55 -15.99 -14.91
N SER A 216 4.31 -16.04 -13.58
CA SER A 216 5.36 -16.11 -12.56
C SER A 216 6.36 -14.95 -12.56
N TYR A 217 5.97 -13.76 -13.05
CA TYR A 217 6.82 -12.56 -12.99
C TYR A 217 6.67 -11.79 -11.67
N CYS A 218 5.55 -11.96 -10.98
CA CYS A 218 5.31 -11.39 -9.66
C CYS A 218 4.30 -12.25 -8.89
N ASP A 219 4.35 -12.17 -7.57
CA ASP A 219 3.33 -12.71 -6.68
C ASP A 219 3.18 -11.77 -5.48
N TYR A 220 2.44 -10.67 -5.67
CA TYR A 220 2.19 -9.70 -4.60
C TYR A 220 1.26 -10.28 -3.54
N THR A 221 1.46 -9.92 -2.29
CA THR A 221 0.57 -10.28 -1.18
C THR A 221 -0.72 -9.47 -1.20
N ALA A 222 -0.67 -8.21 -1.64
CA ALA A 222 -1.84 -7.35 -1.75
C ALA A 222 -1.66 -6.29 -2.84
N LEU A 223 -2.79 -5.70 -3.26
CA LEU A 223 -2.82 -4.48 -4.06
C LEU A 223 -3.20 -3.29 -3.16
N ASN A 224 -2.57 -2.14 -3.36
CA ASN A 224 -2.81 -0.94 -2.56
C ASN A 224 -3.17 0.25 -3.43
N LEU A 225 -4.22 0.99 -3.07
CA LEU A 225 -4.56 2.26 -3.69
C LEU A 225 -3.86 3.42 -2.99
N ASN A 226 -3.17 4.27 -3.77
CA ASN A 226 -2.61 5.52 -3.27
C ASN A 226 -3.68 6.63 -3.18
N CYS A 227 -4.05 6.98 -1.96
CA CYS A 227 -4.89 8.14 -1.62
C CYS A 227 -4.10 9.18 -0.79
N GLY A 228 -2.78 9.29 -0.97
CA GLY A 228 -1.92 10.05 -0.06
C GLY A 228 -0.83 10.92 -0.70
N CYS A 229 -0.57 10.76 -1.99
CA CYS A 229 0.43 11.55 -2.71
C CYS A 229 -0.05 13.00 -2.94
N PRO A 230 0.63 14.03 -2.40
CA PRO A 230 0.24 15.43 -2.58
C PRO A 230 0.83 16.06 -3.86
N SER A 231 1.53 15.29 -4.69
CA SER A 231 2.27 15.84 -5.84
C SER A 231 1.31 16.47 -6.86
N PRO A 232 1.55 17.72 -7.31
CA PRO A 232 0.72 18.36 -8.34
C PRO A 232 0.67 17.57 -9.66
N LYS A 233 1.67 16.72 -9.93
CA LYS A 233 1.69 15.86 -11.13
C LYS A 233 0.54 14.85 -11.14
N VAL A 234 0.12 14.38 -9.96
CA VAL A 234 -0.93 13.36 -9.81
C VAL A 234 -2.23 13.97 -9.29
N ALA A 235 -2.14 14.88 -8.31
CA ALA A 235 -3.30 15.57 -7.75
C ALA A 235 -3.92 16.59 -8.73
N GLY A 236 -3.12 17.13 -9.66
CA GLY A 236 -3.58 18.07 -10.68
C GLY A 236 -4.21 17.37 -11.89
N LYS A 237 -3.41 17.06 -12.92
CA LYS A 237 -3.92 16.52 -14.20
C LYS A 237 -4.41 15.07 -14.13
N GLY A 238 -3.93 14.29 -13.16
CA GLY A 238 -4.30 12.89 -13.00
C GLY A 238 -5.51 12.68 -12.09
N CYS A 239 -5.92 13.70 -11.33
CA CYS A 239 -6.98 13.64 -10.32
C CYS A 239 -6.87 12.45 -9.35
N PHE A 240 -5.66 11.98 -9.02
CA PHE A 240 -5.45 10.88 -8.08
C PHE A 240 -4.42 11.21 -6.99
N GLY A 241 -4.24 10.31 -6.01
CA GLY A 241 -3.42 10.55 -4.83
C GLY A 241 -4.24 11.20 -3.72
N ALA A 242 -3.69 12.17 -2.99
CA ALA A 242 -4.39 12.76 -1.85
C ALA A 242 -5.69 13.50 -2.23
N ALA A 243 -5.80 14.01 -3.45
CA ALA A 243 -7.03 14.64 -3.96
C ALA A 243 -8.25 13.67 -3.95
N LEU A 244 -8.02 12.36 -4.00
CA LEU A 244 -9.09 11.37 -3.91
C LEU A 244 -9.81 11.38 -2.55
N MET A 245 -9.17 11.91 -1.50
CA MET A 245 -9.81 11.97 -0.18
C MET A 245 -11.04 12.89 -0.16
N ASP A 246 -11.15 13.79 -1.12
CA ASP A 246 -12.29 14.71 -1.25
C ASP A 246 -13.51 14.06 -1.93
N ASP A 247 -13.32 12.89 -2.56
CA ASP A 247 -14.39 12.09 -3.16
C ASP A 247 -14.29 10.61 -2.72
N PRO A 248 -14.73 10.29 -1.49
CA PRO A 248 -14.65 8.94 -0.96
C PRO A 248 -15.55 7.94 -1.72
N ILE A 249 -16.59 8.40 -2.41
CA ILE A 249 -17.44 7.55 -3.25
C ILE A 249 -16.65 7.09 -4.47
N LEU A 250 -15.91 7.98 -5.11
CA LEU A 250 -15.01 7.60 -6.20
C LEU A 250 -13.96 6.59 -5.73
N VAL A 251 -13.35 6.80 -4.56
CA VAL A 251 -12.38 5.84 -3.99
C VAL A 251 -13.01 4.47 -3.81
N LYS A 252 -14.24 4.40 -3.28
CA LYS A 252 -15.00 3.16 -3.17
C LYS A 252 -15.13 2.46 -4.54
N ASN A 253 -15.56 3.19 -5.57
CA ASN A 253 -15.74 2.63 -6.91
C ASN A 253 -14.41 2.14 -7.51
N VAL A 254 -13.31 2.85 -7.24
CA VAL A 254 -11.97 2.45 -7.69
C VAL A 254 -11.50 1.17 -6.99
N VAL A 255 -11.69 1.02 -5.68
CA VAL A 255 -11.28 -0.21 -4.97
C VAL A 255 -12.18 -1.40 -5.31
N GLU A 256 -13.46 -1.18 -5.62
CA GLU A 256 -14.35 -2.20 -6.19
C GLU A 256 -13.81 -2.68 -7.55
N ALA A 257 -13.43 -1.76 -8.45
CA ALA A 257 -12.79 -2.12 -9.71
C ALA A 257 -11.44 -2.84 -9.54
N MET A 258 -10.62 -2.47 -8.55
CA MET A 258 -9.38 -3.20 -8.25
C MET A 258 -9.68 -4.65 -7.85
N TYR A 259 -10.69 -4.83 -7.00
CA TYR A 259 -11.10 -6.14 -6.52
C TYR A 259 -11.57 -7.03 -7.67
N GLU A 260 -12.48 -6.53 -8.52
CA GLU A 260 -12.95 -7.24 -9.71
C GLU A 260 -11.83 -7.53 -10.71
N GLY A 261 -10.96 -6.56 -10.99
CA GLY A 261 -9.83 -6.73 -11.91
C GLY A 261 -8.75 -7.68 -11.40
N SER A 262 -8.76 -8.01 -10.12
CA SER A 262 -7.88 -9.01 -9.49
C SER A 262 -8.52 -10.41 -9.43
N ASP A 263 -9.60 -10.63 -10.17
CA ASP A 263 -10.43 -11.84 -10.13
C ASP A 263 -10.90 -12.15 -8.68
N GLN A 264 -11.05 -11.11 -7.85
CA GLN A 264 -11.44 -11.21 -6.44
C GLN A 264 -10.49 -12.03 -5.55
N THR A 265 -9.28 -12.34 -6.03
CA THR A 265 -8.30 -13.18 -5.34
C THR A 265 -7.31 -12.39 -4.48
N MET A 266 -7.22 -11.08 -4.69
CA MET A 266 -6.23 -10.23 -4.01
C MET A 266 -6.85 -9.40 -2.87
N PRO A 267 -6.19 -9.32 -1.70
CA PRO A 267 -6.50 -8.30 -0.72
C PRO A 267 -6.29 -6.90 -1.30
N ILE A 268 -7.27 -6.01 -1.11
CA ILE A 268 -7.21 -4.61 -1.55
C ILE A 268 -7.08 -3.70 -0.31
N THR A 269 -6.08 -2.84 -0.30
CA THR A 269 -5.74 -1.97 0.83
C THR A 269 -5.67 -0.51 0.39
N VAL A 270 -5.78 0.44 1.33
CA VAL A 270 -5.72 1.88 1.01
C VAL A 270 -4.68 2.58 1.87
N LYS A 271 -3.77 3.31 1.23
CA LYS A 271 -2.85 4.23 1.91
C LYS A 271 -3.30 5.67 1.71
N CYS A 272 -3.67 6.35 2.80
CA CYS A 272 -4.17 7.72 2.76
C CYS A 272 -3.46 8.66 3.75
N ARG A 273 -3.92 9.91 3.78
CA ARG A 273 -3.58 10.93 4.79
C ARG A 273 -4.69 11.03 5.82
N ILE A 274 -4.66 12.01 6.72
CA ILE A 274 -5.79 12.32 7.60
C ILE A 274 -6.79 13.31 6.98
N GLY A 275 -6.47 13.87 5.82
CA GLY A 275 -7.31 14.84 5.10
C GLY A 275 -6.49 15.67 4.11
N THR A 276 -7.15 16.65 3.49
CA THR A 276 -6.58 17.63 2.55
C THR A 276 -6.79 19.06 3.06
N ASP A 277 -6.27 20.05 2.34
CA ASP A 277 -6.60 21.46 2.51
C ASP A 277 -7.85 21.89 1.71
N SER A 278 -8.66 20.96 1.20
CA SER A 278 -9.83 21.30 0.40
C SER A 278 -10.85 22.10 1.20
N GLY A 279 -11.29 23.21 0.60
CA GLY A 279 -12.19 24.18 1.21
C GLY A 279 -11.50 25.37 1.91
N TYR A 280 -10.16 25.40 1.99
CA TYR A 280 -9.40 26.53 2.52
C TYR A 280 -7.99 26.59 1.89
N THR A 281 -7.21 27.63 2.22
CA THR A 281 -5.78 27.66 1.87
C THR A 281 -5.00 27.32 3.13
N PHE A 282 -4.12 26.33 3.08
CA PHE A 282 -3.36 25.96 4.26
C PHE A 282 -2.43 27.10 4.70
N THR A 283 -2.66 27.61 5.91
CA THR A 283 -1.66 28.29 6.73
C THR A 283 -1.58 27.62 8.08
N ARG A 284 -0.44 27.73 8.77
CA ARG A 284 -0.27 27.10 10.08
C ARG A 284 -1.30 27.60 11.09
N ASN A 285 -1.51 28.91 11.14
CA ASN A 285 -2.42 29.53 12.10
C ASN A 285 -3.89 29.16 11.83
N GLU A 286 -4.32 29.13 10.57
CA GLU A 286 -5.68 28.72 10.23
C GLU A 286 -5.88 27.24 10.49
N TYR A 287 -4.90 26.40 10.18
CA TYR A 287 -4.98 24.96 10.46
C TYR A 287 -5.07 24.66 11.96
N ASP A 288 -4.29 25.35 12.79
CA ASP A 288 -4.35 25.21 14.24
C ASP A 288 -5.68 25.72 14.84
N ALA A 289 -6.45 26.52 14.08
CA ALA A 289 -7.78 26.99 14.47
C ALA A 289 -8.93 26.07 14.01
N ILE A 290 -8.66 25.05 13.19
CA ILE A 290 -9.67 24.09 12.76
C ILE A 290 -10.08 23.23 13.96
N ASP A 291 -11.39 22.99 14.11
CA ASP A 291 -11.91 22.05 15.09
C ASP A 291 -11.41 20.63 14.77
N GLU A 292 -10.63 20.06 15.69
CA GLU A 292 -10.10 18.71 15.55
C GLU A 292 -11.19 17.65 15.40
N GLN A 293 -12.36 17.87 16.00
CA GLN A 293 -13.47 16.94 15.88
C GLN A 293 -14.07 16.97 14.47
N GLU A 294 -14.11 18.13 13.82
CA GLU A 294 -14.53 18.25 12.43
C GLU A 294 -13.55 17.53 11.49
N GLU A 295 -12.25 17.76 11.66
CA GLU A 295 -11.20 17.12 10.87
C GLU A 295 -11.23 15.59 11.03
N TYR A 296 -11.32 15.10 12.28
CA TYR A 296 -11.43 13.67 12.56
C TYR A 296 -12.70 13.07 11.96
N SER A 297 -13.83 13.79 12.02
CA SER A 297 -15.10 13.32 11.45
C SER A 297 -15.04 13.16 9.93
N LYS A 298 -14.30 14.02 9.22
CA LYS A 298 -14.04 13.88 7.77
C LYS A 298 -13.23 12.61 7.49
N LEU A 299 -12.18 12.34 8.28
CA LEU A 299 -11.41 11.11 8.18
C LEU A 299 -12.29 9.86 8.42
N CYS A 300 -13.12 9.86 9.47
CA CYS A 300 -14.08 8.78 9.71
C CYS A 300 -15.03 8.57 8.51
N ASN A 301 -15.57 9.65 7.95
CA ASN A 301 -16.47 9.55 6.79
C ASN A 301 -15.77 8.92 5.58
N PHE A 302 -14.51 9.30 5.33
CA PHE A 302 -13.69 8.69 4.28
C PHE A 302 -13.54 7.18 4.53
N ILE A 303 -13.10 6.77 5.72
CA ILE A 303 -12.89 5.35 6.08
C ILE A 303 -14.20 4.56 5.94
N GLU A 304 -15.29 5.06 6.52
CA GLU A 304 -16.61 4.39 6.49
C GLU A 304 -17.13 4.21 5.07
N THR A 305 -16.96 5.22 4.21
CA THR A 305 -17.43 5.16 2.83
C THR A 305 -16.64 4.16 2.01
N VAL A 306 -15.30 4.21 2.11
CA VAL A 306 -14.39 3.31 1.39
C VAL A 306 -14.57 1.87 1.85
N ALA A 307 -14.73 1.64 3.16
CA ALA A 307 -14.96 0.31 3.72
C ALA A 307 -16.40 -0.21 3.52
N SER A 308 -17.34 0.61 3.03
CA SER A 308 -18.76 0.24 2.98
C SER A 308 -19.10 -0.95 2.08
N SER A 309 -18.22 -1.33 1.15
CA SER A 309 -18.34 -2.54 0.32
C SER A 309 -17.86 -3.80 1.04
N GLY A 310 -17.11 -3.67 2.14
CA GLY A 310 -16.45 -4.77 2.84
C GLY A 310 -15.17 -5.28 2.16
N ILE A 311 -14.73 -4.66 1.07
CA ILE A 311 -13.53 -5.05 0.32
C ILE A 311 -12.26 -4.58 1.03
N VAL A 312 -12.24 -3.32 1.50
CA VAL A 312 -11.09 -2.71 2.17
C VAL A 312 -11.28 -2.76 3.68
N THR A 313 -10.43 -3.52 4.34
CA THR A 313 -10.35 -3.60 5.81
C THR A 313 -9.03 -3.04 6.36
N ASP A 314 -8.04 -2.79 5.50
CA ASP A 314 -6.68 -2.47 5.89
C ASP A 314 -6.25 -1.10 5.37
N PHE A 315 -5.94 -0.20 6.29
CA PHE A 315 -5.62 1.20 6.03
C PHE A 315 -4.24 1.60 6.56
N GLN A 316 -3.43 2.24 5.73
CA GLN A 316 -2.15 2.83 6.14
C GLN A 316 -2.28 4.35 6.18
N ILE A 317 -2.27 4.93 7.38
CA ILE A 317 -2.59 6.34 7.60
C ILE A 317 -1.31 7.15 7.79
N HIS A 318 -0.97 8.01 6.82
CA HIS A 318 0.02 9.05 7.05
C HIS A 318 -0.61 10.15 7.91
N ALA A 319 -0.16 10.29 9.16
CA ALA A 319 -0.78 11.11 10.21
C ALA A 319 -0.58 12.64 10.03
N ARG A 320 -0.54 13.14 8.80
CA ARG A 320 -0.55 14.57 8.45
C ARG A 320 -1.56 14.77 7.33
N ILE A 321 -2.16 15.96 7.23
CA ILE A 321 -2.92 16.32 6.03
C ILE A 321 -2.02 16.39 4.79
N ALA A 322 -2.64 16.44 3.62
CA ALA A 322 -2.01 16.75 2.35
C ALA A 322 -2.39 18.18 1.94
N VAL A 323 -1.41 19.05 1.84
CA VAL A 323 -1.57 20.40 1.29
C VAL A 323 -1.39 20.29 -0.22
N LEU A 324 -2.45 20.54 -1.00
CA LEU A 324 -2.49 20.38 -2.45
C LEU A 324 -2.10 21.65 -3.22
N GLY A 325 -2.02 22.79 -2.52
CA GLY A 325 -1.55 24.05 -3.09
C GLY A 325 -0.18 23.93 -3.78
N LYS A 326 -0.05 24.50 -4.99
CA LYS A 326 1.17 24.40 -5.83
C LYS A 326 2.44 24.96 -5.18
N SER A 327 2.30 25.82 -4.17
CA SER A 327 3.41 26.37 -3.38
C SER A 327 4.04 25.34 -2.43
N PHE A 328 3.36 24.22 -2.14
CA PHE A 328 3.81 23.21 -1.22
C PHE A 328 4.49 22.05 -1.96
N SER A 329 5.79 21.86 -1.72
CA SER A 329 6.50 20.72 -2.28
C SER A 329 6.11 19.41 -1.56
N PRO A 330 6.37 18.24 -2.15
CA PRO A 330 6.27 16.97 -1.44
C PRO A 330 7.14 16.90 -0.17
N ALA A 331 8.23 17.67 -0.10
CA ALA A 331 9.07 17.74 1.09
C ALA A 331 8.41 18.56 2.20
N ASP A 332 7.80 19.70 1.86
CA ASP A 332 7.07 20.56 2.81
C ASP A 332 5.87 19.81 3.40
N ASN A 333 5.14 19.08 2.56
CA ASN A 333 4.04 18.20 2.96
C ASN A 333 4.42 17.09 3.97
N ARG A 334 5.71 16.81 4.16
CA ARG A 334 6.23 15.85 5.15
C ARG A 334 6.84 16.51 6.39
N LYS A 335 6.95 17.85 6.41
CA LYS A 335 7.64 18.61 7.45
C LYS A 335 6.74 19.64 8.12
N VAL A 336 5.88 20.33 7.38
CA VAL A 336 5.16 21.53 7.86
C VAL A 336 3.84 21.22 8.57
N PRO A 337 2.85 20.49 7.98
CA PRO A 337 1.57 20.24 8.68
C PRO A 337 1.81 19.30 9.87
N PRO A 338 1.27 19.52 11.08
CA PRO A 338 1.65 18.73 12.25
C PRO A 338 1.27 17.25 12.11
N LEU A 339 1.94 16.40 12.90
CA LEU A 339 1.51 15.01 13.06
C LEU A 339 0.35 14.92 14.04
N LYS A 340 -0.66 14.10 13.73
CA LYS A 340 -1.80 13.80 14.59
C LYS A 340 -1.94 12.29 14.80
N TYR A 341 -1.01 11.68 15.54
CA TYR A 341 -1.03 10.23 15.83
C TYR A 341 -2.29 9.82 16.58
N ASP A 342 -2.84 10.71 17.41
CA ASP A 342 -4.05 10.44 18.19
C ASP A 342 -5.27 10.17 17.30
N PHE A 343 -5.34 10.70 16.07
CA PHE A 343 -6.42 10.36 15.14
C PHE A 343 -6.34 8.89 14.74
N VAL A 344 -5.15 8.36 14.47
CA VAL A 344 -4.95 6.95 14.12
C VAL A 344 -5.28 6.06 15.32
N ARG A 345 -4.87 6.46 16.53
CA ARG A 345 -5.19 5.74 17.78
C ARG A 345 -6.70 5.73 18.06
N LYS A 346 -7.41 6.83 17.79
CA LYS A 346 -8.88 6.88 17.86
C LYS A 346 -9.52 5.92 16.86
N LEU A 347 -9.05 5.88 15.61
CA LEU A 347 -9.55 4.93 14.60
C LEU A 347 -9.39 3.47 15.06
N VAL A 348 -8.23 3.11 15.59
CA VAL A 348 -7.96 1.76 16.14
C VAL A 348 -8.98 1.37 17.21
N ASN A 349 -9.34 2.30 18.10
CA ASN A 349 -10.26 2.04 19.19
C ASN A 349 -11.74 2.01 18.73
N GLU A 350 -12.11 2.88 17.79
CA GLU A 350 -13.50 3.06 17.35
C GLU A 350 -13.93 2.06 16.27
N TYR A 351 -12.99 1.56 15.47
CA TYR A 351 -13.23 0.63 14.35
C TYR A 351 -12.40 -0.66 14.49
N PRO A 352 -12.64 -1.49 15.53
CA PRO A 352 -11.89 -2.74 15.74
C PRO A 352 -12.07 -3.78 14.64
N GLU A 353 -13.05 -3.62 13.74
CA GLU A 353 -13.23 -4.43 12.54
C GLU A 353 -12.22 -4.12 11.42
N PHE A 354 -11.52 -2.99 11.49
CA PHE A 354 -10.51 -2.56 10.52
C PHE A 354 -9.11 -2.60 11.14
N THR A 355 -8.10 -2.70 10.29
CA THR A 355 -6.70 -2.65 10.67
C THR A 355 -6.10 -1.32 10.23
N PHE A 356 -5.37 -0.67 11.13
CA PHE A 356 -4.72 0.60 10.86
C PHE A 356 -3.22 0.48 11.08
N SER A 357 -2.43 0.99 10.13
CA SER A 357 -1.00 1.18 10.31
C SER A 357 -0.65 2.65 10.39
N LEU A 358 0.19 3.02 11.35
CA LEU A 358 0.62 4.40 11.54
C LEU A 358 1.81 4.73 10.62
N ASN A 359 1.77 5.91 10.00
CA ASN A 359 2.84 6.38 9.14
C ASN A 359 3.15 7.88 9.37
N GLY A 360 4.44 8.21 9.23
CA GLY A 360 4.94 9.57 9.12
C GLY A 360 5.62 10.07 10.40
N GLY A 361 6.91 10.41 10.32
CA GLY A 361 7.66 10.98 11.46
C GLY A 361 8.41 9.97 12.31
N ILE A 362 8.15 8.67 12.15
CA ILE A 362 8.84 7.58 12.86
C ILE A 362 10.20 7.35 12.22
N GLY A 363 11.27 7.50 13.01
CA GLY A 363 12.65 7.57 12.54
C GLY A 363 13.51 6.36 12.88
N THR A 364 13.17 5.62 13.94
CA THR A 364 13.99 4.49 14.42
C THR A 364 13.15 3.25 14.70
N LEU A 365 13.84 2.13 14.92
CA LEU A 365 13.21 0.87 15.31
C LEU A 365 12.59 0.97 16.72
N GLU A 366 13.22 1.72 17.64
CA GLU A 366 12.69 1.98 18.99
C GLU A 366 11.41 2.80 18.93
N ASP A 367 11.37 3.84 18.09
CA ASP A 367 10.16 4.65 17.91
C ASP A 367 9.02 3.77 17.39
N ALA A 368 9.29 2.90 16.41
CA ALA A 368 8.29 1.98 15.88
C ALA A 368 7.80 1.00 16.96
N LYS A 369 8.72 0.41 17.73
CA LYS A 369 8.36 -0.48 18.84
C LYS A 369 7.52 0.24 19.89
N ARG A 370 7.90 1.45 20.28
CA ARG A 370 7.17 2.26 21.26
C ARG A 370 5.73 2.53 20.80
N GLU A 371 5.53 2.93 19.55
CA GLU A 371 4.18 3.17 19.01
C GLU A 371 3.32 1.89 18.98
N LEU A 372 3.94 0.72 18.71
CA LEU A 372 3.24 -0.57 18.75
C LEU A 372 2.88 -1.00 20.18
N ASP A 373 3.75 -0.73 21.15
CA ASP A 373 3.53 -1.05 22.56
C ASP A 373 2.49 -0.10 23.19
N ASP A 374 2.53 1.20 22.86
CA ASP A 374 1.61 2.23 23.34
C ASP A 374 0.18 2.06 22.79
N CYS A 375 0.03 1.45 21.60
CA CYS A 375 -1.26 1.19 20.97
C CYS A 375 -1.35 -0.27 20.47
N PRO A 376 -1.64 -1.24 21.35
CA PRO A 376 -1.63 -2.67 20.98
C PRO A 376 -2.61 -3.07 19.85
N GLY A 377 -3.67 -2.29 19.64
CA GLY A 377 -4.62 -2.50 18.53
C GLY A 377 -4.09 -2.04 17.16
N LEU A 378 -2.97 -1.30 17.12
CA LEU A 378 -2.35 -0.87 15.87
C LEU A 378 -1.81 -2.08 15.12
N ALA A 379 -2.21 -2.22 13.85
CA ALA A 379 -1.79 -3.35 13.03
C ALA A 379 -0.29 -3.31 12.75
N GLY A 380 0.26 -2.11 12.54
CA GLY A 380 1.66 -1.96 12.21
C GLY A 380 2.16 -0.53 12.10
N ILE A 381 3.47 -0.41 11.87
CA ILE A 381 4.16 0.84 11.61
C ILE A 381 4.69 0.84 10.19
N MET A 382 4.43 1.91 9.45
CA MET A 382 5.01 2.11 8.13
C MET A 382 6.09 3.19 8.19
N ILE A 383 7.30 2.83 7.79
CA ILE A 383 8.48 3.70 7.80
C ILE A 383 8.90 4.00 6.37
N GLY A 384 9.16 5.29 6.08
CA GLY A 384 9.63 5.72 4.76
C GLY A 384 11.10 6.08 4.79
N ARG A 385 11.39 7.39 4.85
CA ARG A 385 12.75 7.97 4.69
C ARG A 385 13.82 7.33 5.57
N ALA A 386 13.49 6.86 6.77
CA ALA A 386 14.48 6.27 7.66
C ALA A 386 15.09 4.99 7.07
N TRP A 387 14.27 4.12 6.46
CA TRP A 387 14.74 2.92 5.75
C TRP A 387 15.78 3.27 4.69
N THR A 388 15.52 4.29 3.87
CA THR A 388 16.41 4.61 2.75
C THR A 388 17.63 5.43 3.17
N SER A 389 17.55 6.16 4.29
CA SER A 389 18.69 6.91 4.81
C SER A 389 19.70 6.02 5.54
N ASP A 390 19.21 5.05 6.30
CA ASP A 390 20.04 4.17 7.13
C ASP A 390 19.38 2.78 7.25
N PRO A 391 19.39 1.96 6.18
CA PRO A 391 18.75 0.66 6.19
C PRO A 391 19.31 -0.28 7.26
N TRP A 392 20.61 -0.19 7.58
CA TRP A 392 21.23 -1.08 8.56
C TRP A 392 20.77 -0.81 9.99
N SER A 393 20.30 0.41 10.30
CA SER A 393 19.67 0.70 11.60
C SER A 393 18.43 -0.17 11.90
N PHE A 394 17.88 -0.83 10.88
CA PHE A 394 16.73 -1.75 11.00
C PHE A 394 17.14 -3.24 11.01
N ALA A 395 18.44 -3.58 11.10
CA ALA A 395 18.90 -4.97 11.02
C ALA A 395 18.41 -5.88 12.16
N MET A 396 17.98 -5.30 13.29
CA MET A 396 17.36 -6.03 14.40
C MET A 396 15.82 -6.12 14.30
N THR A 397 15.23 -5.75 13.17
CA THR A 397 13.76 -5.70 13.01
C THR A 397 13.06 -7.00 13.38
N ASP A 398 13.58 -8.14 12.91
CA ASP A 398 12.91 -9.42 13.10
C ASP A 398 12.91 -9.86 14.57
N GLU A 399 14.00 -9.60 15.31
CA GLU A 399 14.07 -9.87 16.75
C GLU A 399 13.17 -8.92 17.54
N ILE A 400 13.24 -7.61 17.24
CA ILE A 400 12.63 -6.57 18.07
C ILE A 400 11.12 -6.41 17.82
N ILE A 401 10.68 -6.54 16.56
CA ILE A 401 9.28 -6.32 16.18
C ILE A 401 8.52 -7.63 16.05
N TYR A 402 9.16 -8.67 15.50
CA TYR A 402 8.51 -9.95 15.23
C TYR A 402 8.80 -11.01 16.30
N GLY A 403 9.79 -10.79 17.18
CA GLY A 403 10.15 -11.74 18.24
C GLY A 403 10.77 -13.03 17.70
N GLU A 404 11.30 -13.01 16.47
CA GLU A 404 11.96 -14.16 15.86
C GLU A 404 13.45 -14.16 16.20
N ASP A 405 13.95 -15.27 16.74
CA ASP A 405 15.39 -15.47 16.91
C ASP A 405 16.07 -15.88 15.59
N GLU A 406 17.41 -15.84 15.53
CA GLU A 406 18.16 -16.24 14.33
C GLU A 406 17.84 -17.67 13.87
N SER A 407 17.40 -18.56 14.78
CA SER A 407 17.06 -19.95 14.48
C SER A 407 15.67 -20.14 13.88
N SER A 408 14.81 -19.12 13.97
CA SER A 408 13.41 -19.14 13.53
C SER A 408 13.24 -18.69 12.07
N SER A 409 14.27 -18.07 11.49
CA SER A 409 14.23 -17.58 10.10
C SER A 409 14.46 -18.70 9.10
N THR A 410 13.58 -18.82 8.11
CA THR A 410 13.80 -19.72 6.95
C THR A 410 14.79 -19.16 5.94
N LEU A 411 15.11 -17.86 6.02
CA LEU A 411 16.11 -17.19 5.18
C LEU A 411 17.42 -17.02 5.94
N MET A 412 18.54 -17.35 5.29
CA MET A 412 19.86 -17.06 5.82
C MET A 412 20.10 -15.54 5.81
N LYS A 413 20.25 -14.96 6.99
CA LYS A 413 20.46 -13.51 7.13
C LYS A 413 21.97 -13.19 7.13
N PRO A 414 22.40 -12.12 6.45
CA PRO A 414 23.78 -11.67 6.54
C PRO A 414 24.16 -11.32 7.98
N ARG A 415 25.31 -11.83 8.44
CA ARG A 415 25.78 -11.59 9.82
C ARG A 415 26.36 -10.19 10.03
N ASN A 416 26.66 -9.48 8.94
CA ASN A 416 27.23 -8.14 8.93
C ASN A 416 27.04 -7.48 7.56
N ARG A 417 27.45 -6.22 7.43
CA ARG A 417 27.29 -5.44 6.20
C ARG A 417 28.12 -5.97 5.04
N LEU A 418 29.30 -6.56 5.29
CA LEU A 418 30.13 -7.14 4.23
C LEU A 418 29.45 -8.36 3.60
N GLU A 419 28.92 -9.27 4.41
CA GLU A 419 28.17 -10.42 3.94
C GLU A 419 26.90 -9.98 3.17
N LEU A 420 26.24 -8.91 3.62
CA LEU A 420 25.11 -8.34 2.86
C LEU A 420 25.56 -7.87 1.48
N LEU A 421 26.69 -7.17 1.36
CA LEU A 421 27.21 -6.74 0.06
C LEU A 421 27.60 -7.91 -0.83
N GLN A 422 28.15 -8.99 -0.26
CA GLN A 422 28.49 -10.21 -1.00
C GLN A 422 27.25 -10.89 -1.58
N GLU A 423 26.20 -11.06 -0.77
CA GLU A 423 24.93 -11.64 -1.22
C GLU A 423 24.21 -10.70 -2.21
N TYR A 424 24.17 -9.40 -1.92
CA TYR A 424 23.63 -8.40 -2.85
C TYR A 424 24.35 -8.40 -4.20
N GLY A 425 25.66 -8.66 -4.21
CA GLY A 425 26.48 -8.73 -5.40
C GLY A 425 25.93 -9.72 -6.43
N LYS A 426 25.39 -10.86 -5.99
CA LYS A 426 24.77 -11.86 -6.87
C LYS A 426 23.54 -11.31 -7.59
N HIS A 427 22.69 -10.57 -6.86
CA HIS A 427 21.55 -9.87 -7.44
C HIS A 427 22.01 -8.77 -8.42
N ALA A 428 23.01 -7.97 -8.03
CA ALA A 428 23.54 -6.88 -8.83
C ALA A 428 24.09 -7.35 -10.19
N ASP A 429 24.89 -8.42 -10.19
CA ASP A 429 25.46 -8.98 -11.42
C ASP A 429 24.37 -9.59 -12.32
N SER A 430 23.44 -10.37 -11.75
CA SER A 430 22.33 -10.96 -12.50
C SER A 430 21.44 -9.91 -13.17
N GLU A 431 21.14 -8.83 -12.46
CA GLU A 431 20.37 -7.72 -13.02
C GLU A 431 21.13 -7.01 -14.15
N GLU A 432 22.44 -6.80 -14.00
CA GLU A 432 23.29 -6.17 -15.00
C GLU A 432 23.53 -7.02 -16.25
N GLU A 433 23.55 -8.35 -16.11
CA GLU A 433 23.54 -9.27 -17.24
C GLU A 433 22.22 -9.23 -18.02
N THR A 434 21.11 -9.03 -17.30
CA THR A 434 19.76 -9.07 -17.88
C THR A 434 19.35 -7.75 -18.55
N TYR A 435 19.76 -6.61 -17.98
CA TYR A 435 19.27 -5.30 -18.39
C TYR A 435 20.40 -4.33 -18.76
N ASP A 436 20.08 -3.37 -19.63
CA ASP A 436 21.04 -2.36 -20.10
C ASP A 436 21.69 -1.58 -18.93
N PRO A 437 23.03 -1.71 -18.73
CA PRO A 437 23.75 -1.06 -17.64
C PRO A 437 23.59 0.47 -17.61
N LEU A 438 23.38 1.11 -18.77
CA LEU A 438 23.13 2.56 -18.86
C LEU A 438 21.85 2.99 -18.13
N LYS A 439 20.90 2.06 -17.98
CA LYS A 439 19.59 2.29 -17.37
C LYS A 439 19.55 1.85 -15.92
N ILE A 440 20.16 0.71 -15.58
CA ILE A 440 19.94 0.05 -14.28
C ILE A 440 21.03 0.33 -13.23
N ARG A 441 22.29 0.57 -13.62
CA ARG A 441 23.43 0.58 -12.69
C ARG A 441 23.26 1.59 -11.53
N ARG A 442 22.62 2.73 -11.81
CA ARG A 442 22.33 3.74 -10.80
C ARG A 442 21.35 3.26 -9.73
N PHE A 443 20.37 2.43 -10.08
CA PHE A 443 19.40 1.91 -9.12
C PHE A 443 20.05 0.83 -8.24
N ILE A 444 20.84 -0.05 -8.83
CA ILE A 444 21.62 -1.08 -8.13
C ILE A 444 22.56 -0.44 -7.09
N THR A 445 23.41 0.50 -7.51
CA THR A 445 24.34 1.18 -6.58
C THR A 445 23.64 2.02 -5.52
N LYS A 446 22.50 2.66 -5.86
CA LYS A 446 21.72 3.44 -4.91
C LYS A 446 21.13 2.59 -3.79
N ALA A 447 20.78 1.32 -4.06
CA ALA A 447 20.17 0.43 -3.07
C ALA A 447 21.06 0.20 -1.83
N VAL A 448 22.38 0.17 -2.01
CA VAL A 448 23.35 -0.06 -0.91
C VAL A 448 24.05 1.21 -0.42
N CYS A 449 23.75 2.36 -1.01
CA CYS A 449 24.41 3.63 -0.70
C CYS A 449 24.24 4.08 0.77
N GLY A 450 23.10 3.76 1.38
CA GLY A 450 22.79 4.09 2.78
C GLY A 450 23.36 3.13 3.81
N LEU A 451 23.94 2.00 3.41
CA LEU A 451 24.26 0.87 4.32
C LEU A 451 25.22 1.24 5.47
N PHE A 452 26.10 2.21 5.24
CA PHE A 452 27.11 2.67 6.20
C PHE A 452 26.86 4.11 6.69
N THR A 453 25.61 4.58 6.69
CA THR A 453 25.29 5.91 7.20
C THR A 453 25.78 6.08 8.65
N GLY A 454 26.36 7.25 8.95
CA GLY A 454 26.95 7.55 10.25
C GLY A 454 28.38 7.04 10.47
N GLU A 455 28.85 6.06 9.69
CA GLU A 455 30.16 5.44 9.90
C GLU A 455 31.33 6.32 9.38
N PRO A 456 32.54 6.20 9.98
CA PRO A 456 33.75 6.81 9.44
C PRO A 456 33.99 6.45 7.96
N ASN A 457 34.41 7.43 7.16
CA ASN A 457 34.64 7.30 5.71
C ASN A 457 33.43 6.88 4.84
N ALA A 458 32.22 6.74 5.38
CA ALA A 458 31.03 6.41 4.60
C ALA A 458 30.76 7.36 3.42
N LYS A 459 31.14 8.64 3.54
CA LYS A 459 31.06 9.60 2.43
C LYS A 459 31.92 9.17 1.23
N LYS A 460 33.13 8.63 1.45
CA LYS A 460 34.01 8.17 0.37
C LYS A 460 33.43 6.94 -0.32
N TYR A 461 32.87 6.00 0.45
CA TYR A 461 32.13 4.86 -0.08
C TYR A 461 30.98 5.31 -1.00
N ARG A 462 30.14 6.26 -0.56
CA ARG A 462 29.04 6.79 -1.39
C ARG A 462 29.53 7.45 -2.67
N ILE A 463 30.60 8.24 -2.61
CA ILE A 463 31.20 8.85 -3.82
C ILE A 463 31.65 7.77 -4.81
N ALA A 464 32.29 6.70 -4.31
CA ALA A 464 32.72 5.60 -5.17
C ALA A 464 31.54 4.86 -5.81
N LEU A 465 30.44 4.65 -5.09
CA LEU A 465 29.21 4.09 -5.66
C LEU A 465 28.58 4.99 -6.72
N ASP A 466 28.54 6.30 -6.50
CA ASP A 466 28.07 7.27 -7.49
C ASP A 466 28.92 7.22 -8.77
N ASP A 467 30.24 7.10 -8.63
CA ASP A 467 31.18 6.94 -9.75
C ASP A 467 30.92 5.62 -10.52
N ILE A 468 30.74 4.50 -9.79
CA ILE A 468 30.38 3.20 -10.38
C ILE A 468 29.06 3.31 -11.15
N GLY A 469 28.03 3.90 -10.54
CA GLY A 469 26.71 4.12 -11.15
C GLY A 469 26.75 4.99 -12.41
N GLY A 470 27.67 5.97 -12.47
CA GLY A 470 27.88 6.85 -13.61
C GLY A 470 28.79 6.28 -14.71
N MET A 471 29.53 5.20 -14.43
CA MET A 471 30.58 4.66 -15.29
C MET A 471 30.11 4.28 -16.70
N PRO A 472 28.97 3.58 -16.91
CA PRO A 472 28.53 3.22 -18.26
C PRO A 472 28.31 4.44 -19.16
N LYS A 473 27.75 5.52 -18.61
CA LYS A 473 27.55 6.79 -19.35
C LYS A 473 28.87 7.47 -19.71
N LYS A 474 29.87 7.37 -18.83
CA LYS A 474 31.21 7.92 -19.07
C LYS A 474 31.93 7.14 -20.18
N LEU A 475 31.94 5.81 -20.10
CA LEU A 475 32.56 4.95 -21.11
C LEU A 475 31.90 5.10 -22.48
N ALA A 476 30.57 5.16 -22.53
CA ALA A 476 29.83 5.38 -23.77
C ALA A 476 30.22 6.71 -24.45
N LYS A 477 30.44 7.78 -23.68
CA LYS A 477 30.93 9.07 -24.21
C LYS A 477 32.37 8.99 -24.73
N GLU A 478 33.18 8.11 -24.17
CA GLU A 478 34.59 7.89 -24.55
C GLU A 478 34.73 6.85 -25.68
N GLY A 479 33.63 6.27 -26.17
CA GLY A 479 33.65 5.21 -27.19
C GLY A 479 34.23 3.87 -26.69
N LYS A 480 34.28 3.67 -25.35
CA LYS A 480 34.83 2.48 -24.72
C LYS A 480 33.75 1.45 -24.42
N SER A 481 34.11 0.18 -24.49
CA SER A 481 33.24 -0.93 -24.08
C SER A 481 33.14 -1.00 -22.56
N TRP A 482 31.93 -1.26 -22.06
CA TRP A 482 31.70 -1.54 -20.65
C TRP A 482 32.00 -3.00 -20.29
N LYS A 483 32.05 -3.90 -21.27
CA LYS A 483 32.27 -5.35 -21.07
C LYS A 483 33.67 -5.69 -20.54
N ASP A 484 34.60 -4.74 -20.61
CA ASP A 484 35.97 -4.90 -20.14
C ASP A 484 36.13 -4.51 -18.66
N GLN A 485 35.04 -4.13 -18.00
CA GLN A 485 35.03 -3.80 -16.57
C GLN A 485 34.81 -5.05 -15.72
N PRO A 486 35.32 -5.09 -14.48
CA PRO A 486 34.94 -6.11 -13.51
C PRO A 486 33.42 -6.15 -13.29
N PRO A 487 32.88 -7.28 -12.81
CA PRO A 487 31.50 -7.38 -12.36
C PRO A 487 31.15 -6.25 -11.38
N ILE A 488 29.90 -5.79 -11.40
CA ILE A 488 29.48 -4.69 -10.53
C ILE A 488 29.58 -5.08 -9.05
N SER A 489 29.37 -6.35 -8.71
CA SER A 489 29.59 -6.88 -7.37
C SER A 489 31.01 -6.63 -6.86
N GLU A 490 32.03 -6.92 -7.68
CA GLU A 490 33.44 -6.68 -7.37
C GLU A 490 33.70 -5.19 -7.15
N LEU A 491 33.18 -4.33 -8.03
CA LEU A 491 33.33 -2.88 -7.88
C LEU A 491 32.70 -2.34 -6.58
N ILE A 492 31.53 -2.86 -6.19
CA ILE A 492 30.85 -2.48 -4.94
C ILE A 492 31.66 -2.96 -3.72
N LEU A 493 32.15 -4.20 -3.74
CA LEU A 493 32.95 -4.77 -2.66
C LEU A 493 34.29 -4.04 -2.51
N ASP A 494 34.98 -3.76 -3.61
CA ASP A 494 36.23 -2.98 -3.62
C ASP A 494 36.02 -1.57 -3.06
N ALA A 495 34.91 -0.92 -3.42
CA ALA A 495 34.57 0.38 -2.84
C ALA A 495 34.39 0.29 -1.31
N ALA A 496 33.77 -0.78 -0.82
CA ALA A 496 33.57 -0.98 0.62
C ALA A 496 34.90 -1.24 1.34
N THR A 497 35.67 -2.24 0.90
CA THR A 497 36.92 -2.67 1.54
C THR A 497 38.03 -1.62 1.46
N LYS A 498 38.01 -0.76 0.42
CA LYS A 498 38.97 0.34 0.28
C LYS A 498 38.76 1.47 1.28
N TYR A 499 37.51 1.79 1.64
CA TYR A 499 37.20 3.01 2.39
C TYR A 499 36.74 2.76 3.82
N LEU A 500 36.18 1.58 4.12
CA LEU A 500 35.62 1.25 5.43
C LEU A 500 36.58 0.34 6.20
N SER A 501 36.59 0.46 7.54
CA SER A 501 37.41 -0.41 8.38
C SER A 501 36.81 -1.81 8.51
N GLU A 502 37.63 -2.79 8.84
CA GLU A 502 37.16 -4.15 9.17
C GLU A 502 36.12 -4.11 10.29
N GLU A 503 36.35 -3.30 11.34
CA GLU A 503 35.38 -3.14 12.43
C GLU A 503 33.98 -2.76 11.90
N VAL A 504 33.89 -1.80 10.99
CA VAL A 504 32.60 -1.36 10.41
C VAL A 504 31.98 -2.42 9.50
N LEU A 505 32.82 -3.10 8.71
CA LEU A 505 32.39 -4.12 7.75
C LEU A 505 31.85 -5.39 8.44
N TYR A 506 32.50 -5.81 9.53
CA TYR A 506 32.18 -7.03 10.27
C TYR A 506 31.25 -6.82 11.47
N ARG A 507 30.93 -5.57 11.84
CA ARG A 507 30.00 -5.28 12.95
C ARG A 507 28.65 -5.95 12.72
N THR A 508 28.19 -6.67 13.73
CA THR A 508 26.92 -7.40 13.70
C THR A 508 25.72 -6.44 13.77
N PRO A 509 24.52 -6.89 13.37
CA PRO A 509 23.27 -6.18 13.61
C PRO A 509 23.11 -5.76 15.07
N LYS A 510 23.37 -6.67 16.01
CA LYS A 510 23.22 -6.45 17.45
C LYS A 510 24.18 -5.38 17.98
N GLU A 511 25.47 -5.48 17.67
CA GLU A 511 26.44 -4.45 18.06
C GLU A 511 26.09 -3.07 17.47
N SER A 512 25.66 -3.04 16.21
CA SER A 512 25.22 -1.80 15.55
C SER A 512 24.01 -1.19 16.26
N TYR A 513 23.06 -2.03 16.67
CA TYR A 513 21.86 -1.63 17.39
C TYR A 513 22.16 -1.09 18.80
N GLU A 514 22.99 -1.79 19.57
CA GLU A 514 23.43 -1.35 20.91
C GLU A 514 24.18 0.00 20.84
N MET A 515 24.99 0.21 19.81
CA MET A 515 25.64 1.50 19.56
C MET A 515 24.62 2.62 19.32
N LEU A 516 23.59 2.38 18.49
CA LEU A 516 22.54 3.36 18.22
C LEU A 516 21.77 3.75 19.49
N LEU A 517 21.43 2.78 20.34
CA LEU A 517 20.81 3.04 21.64
C LEU A 517 21.70 3.92 22.53
N SER A 518 22.99 3.57 22.64
CA SER A 518 23.94 4.35 23.44
C SER A 518 24.12 5.79 22.94
N GLU A 519 23.99 6.02 21.63
CA GLU A 519 24.03 7.35 21.05
C GLU A 519 22.75 8.14 21.32
N ALA A 520 21.59 7.48 21.24
CA ALA A 520 20.31 8.09 21.57
C ALA A 520 20.30 8.55 23.04
N ASP A 521 20.73 7.69 23.97
CA ASP A 521 20.85 8.02 25.39
C ASP A 521 21.80 9.20 25.62
N ARG A 522 22.95 9.21 24.95
CA ARG A 522 23.90 10.34 25.02
C ARG A 522 23.33 11.64 24.45
N ARG A 523 22.48 11.58 23.43
CA ARG A 523 21.79 12.76 22.88
C ARG A 523 20.73 13.27 23.84
N LEU A 524 19.96 12.38 24.46
CA LEU A 524 18.96 12.73 25.47
C LEU A 524 19.61 13.37 26.70
N MET A 525 20.73 12.83 27.18
CA MET A 525 21.48 13.40 28.32
C MET A 525 22.09 14.79 28.03
N LYS A 526 22.29 15.14 26.75
CA LYS A 526 22.84 16.43 26.33
C LYS A 526 21.77 17.51 26.10
N GLN A 527 20.52 17.10 25.88
CA GLN A 527 19.36 17.98 25.73
C GLN A 527 18.82 18.33 27.12
#